data_AF-A0A8J2LLR0-F1
#
_entry.id   AF-A0A8J2LLR0-F1
#
_cell.length_a   1.000
_cell.length_b   1.000
_cell.length_c   1.000
_cell.angle_alpha   90.00
_cell.angle_beta   90.00
_cell.angle_gamma   90.00
#
_symmetry.space_group_name_H-M   'P 1'
#
loop_
_entity.id
_entity.type
_entity.pdbx_description
1 polymer ?
#
loop_
_entity_poly.entity_id
_entity_poly.type
_entity_poly.pdbx_seq_one_letter_code
_entity_poly.pdbx_strand_id
1 'polypeptide(L)' 'MVNVNPLAEKLLQLAKPLAGKFLERMEIHGTNKRKWMPRILRKIPRDQLPEAYGGYKNFKPIEFYG' A
#
# COMPACT_ATOMS: atom_id res chain seq x y z
N MET A 1 -3.76 -0.98 0.88
CA MET A 1 -2.82 -1.11 2.00
C MET A 1 -1.68 -2.03 1.60
N VAL A 2 -0.45 -1.65 1.91
CA VAL A 2 0.77 -2.44 1.63
C VAL A 2 1.53 -2.68 2.91
N ASN A 3 2.33 -3.75 2.95
CA ASN A 3 3.12 -4.12 4.12
C ASN A 3 2.25 -4.43 5.34
N VAL A 4 1.08 -5.04 5.12
CA VAL A 4 0.20 -5.43 6.22
C VAL A 4 0.76 -6.68 6.90
N ASN A 5 0.87 -6.65 8.23
CA ASN A 5 1.26 -7.81 9.03
C ASN A 5 0.25 -8.95 8.78
N PRO A 6 0.69 -10.22 8.62
CA PRO A 6 -0.20 -11.37 8.40
C PRO A 6 -1.39 -11.47 9.36
N LEU A 7 -1.26 -11.03 10.63
CA LEU A 7 -2.41 -10.99 11.56
C LEU A 7 -3.46 -9.96 11.12
N ALA A 8 -3.03 -8.75 10.76
CA ALA A 8 -3.91 -7.70 10.24
C ALA A 8 -4.51 -8.08 8.88
N GLU A 9 -3.76 -8.79 8.03
CA GLU A 9 -4.27 -9.33 6.77
C GLU A 9 -5.43 -10.31 7.02
N LYS A 10 -5.26 -11.22 7.99
CA LYS A 10 -6.29 -12.20 8.37
C LYS A 10 -7.53 -11.52 8.98
N LEU A 11 -7.33 -10.54 9.87
CA LEU A 11 -8.43 -9.77 10.46
C LEU A 11 -9.20 -8.98 9.40
N LEU A 12 -8.50 -8.36 8.44
CA LEU A 12 -9.16 -7.66 7.35
C LEU A 12 -9.91 -8.61 6.41
N GLN A 13 -9.38 -9.81 6.14
CA GLN A 13 -10.11 -10.82 5.35
C GLN A 13 -11.39 -11.28 6.05
N LEU A 14 -11.37 -11.44 7.37
CA LEU A 14 -12.56 -11.77 8.16
C LEU A 14 -13.55 -10.61 8.25
N ALA A 15 -13.05 -9.36 8.24
CA ALA A 15 -13.88 -8.16 8.28
C ALA A 15 -14.47 -7.77 6.91
N LYS A 16 -13.89 -8.23 5.79
CA LYS A 16 -14.38 -7.97 4.42
C LYS A 16 -15.89 -8.17 4.23
N PRO A 17 -16.51 -9.31 4.64
CA PRO A 17 -17.95 -9.50 4.49
C PRO A 17 -18.78 -8.54 5.34
N LEU A 18 -18.23 -8.02 6.44
CA LEU A 18 -18.94 -7.14 7.37
C LEU A 18 -18.79 -5.65 7.03
N ALA A 19 -17.70 -5.27 6.38
CA ALA A 19 -17.31 -3.87 6.20
C ALA A 19 -17.95 -3.15 5.01
N GLY A 20 -18.87 -3.81 4.29
CA GLY A 20 -19.62 -3.22 3.18
C GLY A 20 -18.75 -2.71 2.02
N LYS A 21 -19.34 -1.87 1.16
CA LYS A 21 -18.74 -1.32 -0.08
C LYS A 21 -17.41 -0.59 0.13
N PHE A 22 -17.07 -0.22 1.36
CA PHE A 22 -15.85 0.51 1.69
C PHE A 22 -14.60 -0.38 1.56
N LEU A 23 -14.66 -1.64 2.01
CA LEU A 23 -13.53 -2.57 1.86
C LEU A 23 -13.44 -3.23 0.48
N GLU A 24 -14.51 -3.22 -0.33
CA GLU A 24 -14.45 -3.75 -1.71
C GLU A 24 -13.48 -2.96 -2.60
N ARG A 25 -13.31 -1.66 -2.34
CA ARG A 25 -12.36 -0.80 -3.07
C ARG A 25 -10.94 -0.86 -2.51
N MET A 26 -10.74 -1.51 -1.36
CA MET A 26 -9.44 -1.62 -0.70
C MET A 26 -8.68 -2.86 -1.16
N GLU A 27 -7.62 -2.63 -1.94
CA GLU A 27 -6.63 -3.68 -2.20
C GLU A 27 -5.68 -3.80 -1.00
N ILE A 28 -5.74 -4.94 -0.32
CA ILE A 28 -4.85 -5.28 0.78
C ILE A 28 -3.74 -6.17 0.22
N HIS A 29 -2.52 -5.74 0.45
CA HIS A 29 -1.31 -6.43 0.06
C HIS A 29 -0.46 -6.69 1.31
N GLY A 30 -0.08 -7.95 1.52
CA GLY A 30 0.82 -8.35 2.60
C GLY A 30 2.25 -7.79 2.44
N THR A 31 3.19 -8.35 3.18
CA THR A 31 4.61 -7.93 3.23
C THR A 31 5.40 -8.19 1.94
N ASN A 32 4.91 -9.02 1.01
CA ASN A 32 5.67 -9.40 -0.18
C ASN A 32 5.71 -8.28 -1.25
N LYS A 33 6.71 -7.39 -1.11
CA LYS A 33 6.96 -6.26 -2.02
C LYS A 33 6.98 -6.64 -3.49
N ARG A 34 7.60 -7.76 -3.85
CA ARG A 34 7.69 -8.22 -5.25
C ARG A 34 6.31 -8.52 -5.86
N LYS A 35 5.34 -8.96 -5.06
CA LYS A 35 3.99 -9.28 -5.55
C LYS A 35 3.10 -8.04 -5.70
N TRP A 36 3.16 -7.10 -4.75
CA TRP A 36 2.25 -5.94 -4.76
C TRP A 36 2.79 -4.74 -5.51
N MET A 37 4.11 -4.53 -5.54
CA MET A 37 4.73 -3.41 -6.24
C MET A 37 4.32 -3.31 -7.71
N PRO A 38 4.34 -4.39 -8.53
CA PRO A 38 3.86 -4.29 -9.91
C PRO A 38 2.36 -4.00 -10.03
N ARG A 39 1.54 -4.37 -9.03
CA ARG A 39 0.10 -4.05 -9.04
C ARG A 39 -0.16 -2.56 -8.79
N ILE A 40 0.63 -1.96 -7.91
CA ILE A 40 0.57 -0.52 -7.65
C ILE A 40 1.07 0.27 -8.84
N LEU A 41 2.18 -0.15 -9.44
CA LEU A 41 2.75 0.49 -10.63
C LEU A 41 1.85 0.41 -11.88
N ARG A 42 0.86 -0.50 -11.91
CA ARG A 42 -0.18 -0.51 -12.97
C ARG A 42 -1.23 0.58 -12.81
N LYS A 43 -1.41 1.12 -11.60
CA LYS A 43 -2.44 2.11 -11.27
C LYS A 43 -1.86 3.50 -11.03
N ILE A 44 -0.63 3.58 -10.51
CA ILE A 44 0.06 4.81 -10.16
C ILE A 44 1.36 4.86 -10.96
N PRO A 45 1.60 5.92 -11.75
CA PRO A 45 2.82 6.04 -12.52
C PRO A 45 4.02 6.28 -11.59
N ARG A 46 5.21 5.81 -12.02
CA ARG A 46 6.40 5.70 -11.15
C ARG A 46 6.89 7.05 -10.63
N ASP A 47 6.76 8.11 -11.42
CA ASP A 47 7.11 9.49 -11.10
C ASP A 47 6.29 10.08 -9.94
N GLN A 48 5.09 9.54 -9.70
CA GLN A 48 4.21 9.97 -8.61
C GLN A 48 4.37 9.11 -7.35
N LEU A 49 5.00 7.94 -7.47
CA LEU A 49 5.13 6.98 -6.40
C LEU A 49 6.48 7.13 -5.67
N PRO A 50 6.52 7.15 -4.33
CA PRO A 50 7.78 7.19 -3.58
C PRO A 50 8.68 6.00 -3.86
N GLU A 51 10.00 6.18 -3.76
CA GLU A 51 10.99 5.10 -3.88
C GLU A 51 10.71 3.94 -2.91
N ALA A 52 10.23 4.24 -1.70
CA ALA A 52 9.82 3.25 -0.71
C ALA A 52 8.81 2.21 -1.26
N TYR A 53 7.95 2.65 -2.18
CA TYR A 53 6.92 1.83 -2.82
C TYR A 53 7.27 1.40 -4.26
N GLY A 54 8.47 1.71 -4.74
CA GLY A 54 8.98 1.27 -6.05
C GLY A 54 8.82 2.28 -7.19
N GLY A 55 8.55 3.55 -6.88
CA GLY A 55 8.61 4.64 -7.86
C GLY A 55 9.92 5.43 -7.82
N TYR A 56 9.92 6.62 -8.44
CA TYR A 56 11.07 7.52 -8.56
C TYR A 56 10.89 8.81 -7.78
N LYS A 57 9.75 8.99 -7.10
CA LYS A 57 9.48 10.21 -6.36
C LYS A 57 10.35 10.24 -5.11
N ASN A 58 11.46 10.96 -5.18
CA ASN A 58 12.24 11.31 -4.01
C ASN A 58 11.50 12.37 -3.21
N PHE A 59 10.77 11.92 -2.18
CA PHE A 59 10.33 12.82 -1.13
C PHE A 59 11.58 13.26 -0.38
N LYS A 60 12.06 14.48 -0.67
CA LYS A 60 12.98 15.14 0.25
C LYS A 60 12.22 15.29 1.57
N PRO A 61 12.71 14.73 2.68
CA PRO A 61 12.13 15.02 3.98
C PRO A 61 12.20 16.54 4.15
N ILE A 62 11.08 17.16 4.52
CA ILE A 62 11.08 18.56 4.92
C ILE A 62 11.90 18.58 6.21
N GLU A 63 13.13 19.09 6.15
CA GLU A 63 13.98 19.28 7.33
C GLU A 63 13.30 20.34 8.21
N PHE A 64 12.64 19.90 9.26
CA PHE A 64 12.17 20.79 10.32
C PHE A 64 13.39 21.16 11.17
N TYR A 65 13.94 22.36 10.95
CA TYR A 65 14.83 22.98 11.93
C TYR A 65 13.98 23.39 13.13
N GLY A 66 14.09 22.62 14.21
CA GLY A 66 13.60 22.97 15.54
C GLY A 66 14.64 23.73 16.34
#